data_AF-C5M9A9-F1
#
_entry.id   AF-C5M9A9-F1
#
_cell.length_a   1.000
_cell.length_b   1.000
_cell.length_c   1.000
_cell.angle_alpha   90.00
_cell.angle_beta   90.00
_cell.angle_gamma   90.00
#
_symmetry.space_group_name_H-M   'P 1'
#
loop_
_entity.id
_entity.type
_entity.pdbx_description
1 polymer ?
#
loop_
_entity_poly.entity_id
_entity_poly.type
_entity_poly.pdbx_seq_one_letter_code
_entity_poly.pdbx_strand_id
1 'polypeptide(L)'
;MKRNPTNTLIVTNIPNSLYDDPQPLVKYLTSHQQHVMELTVLNNFKRFLIRCDSSTTASEIKQIIENSPDFNDFNITYSLKDNKIGPQFLEIPKDLEMKRFLISPPGSPHAEWDNWDKVEEGPNEQNIHDYLWEKLGKLSDDEHEEAEEDNQQNEIKIQVPTIVLDPS
;
A
#
# COMPACT_ATOMS: atom_id res chain seq x y z
N MET A 1 12.15 -23.95 18.60
CA MET A 1 10.80 -23.79 18.02
C MET A 1 10.90 -24.17 16.54
N LYS A 2 10.26 -25.26 16.09
CA LYS A 2 10.31 -25.67 14.67
C LYS A 2 9.42 -24.72 13.86
N ARG A 3 9.98 -24.07 12.84
CA ARG A 3 9.25 -23.19 11.93
C ARG A 3 8.76 -23.99 10.73
N ASN A 4 7.63 -23.59 10.17
CA ASN A 4 7.13 -24.17 8.93
C ASN A 4 8.07 -23.80 7.78
N PRO A 5 8.28 -24.70 6.80
CA PRO A 5 9.07 -24.38 5.61
C PRO A 5 8.50 -23.20 4.85
N THR A 6 9.36 -22.23 4.54
CA THR A 6 9.06 -21.07 3.69
C THR A 6 10.10 -20.97 2.58
N ASN A 7 9.84 -20.13 1.59
CA ASN A 7 10.75 -19.89 0.47
C ASN A 7 12.01 -19.09 0.85
N THR A 8 12.18 -18.67 2.11
CA THR A 8 13.31 -17.86 2.55
C THR A 8 13.98 -18.48 3.77
N LEU A 9 15.29 -18.69 3.68
CA LEU A 9 16.14 -19.16 4.76
C LEU A 9 16.88 -17.99 5.41
N ILE A 10 17.01 -18.04 6.72
CA ILE A 10 17.81 -17.15 7.55
C ILE A 10 18.97 -17.96 8.07
N VAL A 11 20.18 -17.58 7.65
CA VAL A 11 21.42 -18.23 8.06
C VAL A 11 22.12 -17.36 9.08
N THR A 12 22.50 -17.97 10.20
CA THR A 12 23.18 -17.33 11.34
C THR A 12 24.38 -18.17 11.76
N ASN A 13 25.20 -17.66 12.69
CA ASN A 13 26.47 -18.28 13.08
C ASN A 13 27.48 -18.41 11.92
N ILE A 14 27.55 -17.37 11.09
CA ILE A 14 28.43 -17.32 9.92
C ILE A 14 29.77 -16.72 10.36
N PRO A 15 30.93 -17.27 9.93
CA PRO A 15 32.25 -16.72 10.23
C PRO A 15 32.44 -15.35 9.57
N ASN A 16 33.24 -14.48 10.21
CA ASN A 16 33.41 -13.09 9.75
C ASN A 16 33.98 -12.99 8.32
N SER A 17 34.82 -13.93 7.91
CA SER A 17 35.41 -13.98 6.56
C SER A 17 34.37 -14.05 5.43
N LEU A 18 33.24 -14.71 5.67
CA LEU A 18 32.17 -14.85 4.68
C LEU A 18 31.35 -13.57 4.48
N TYR A 19 31.37 -12.63 5.43
CA TYR A 19 30.72 -11.33 5.26
C TYR A 19 31.52 -10.39 4.37
N ASP A 20 32.84 -10.56 4.32
CA ASP A 20 33.73 -9.82 3.43
C ASP A 20 33.68 -10.42 2.01
N ASP A 21 33.66 -11.75 1.92
CA ASP A 21 33.51 -12.48 0.66
C ASP A 21 32.50 -13.65 0.75
N PRO A 22 31.25 -13.48 0.27
CA PRO A 22 30.25 -14.54 0.25
C PRO A 22 30.43 -15.56 -0.89
N GLN A 23 31.41 -15.36 -1.80
CA GLN A 23 31.60 -16.21 -2.98
C GLN A 23 31.78 -17.71 -2.69
N PRO A 24 32.46 -18.16 -1.62
CA PRO A 24 32.59 -19.58 -1.32
C PRO A 24 31.23 -20.28 -1.16
N LEU A 25 30.30 -19.64 -0.44
CA LEU A 25 28.95 -20.15 -0.26
C LEU A 25 28.17 -20.15 -1.58
N VAL A 26 28.25 -19.05 -2.34
CA VAL A 26 27.58 -18.95 -3.65
C VAL A 26 28.05 -20.06 -4.59
N LYS A 27 29.37 -20.27 -4.73
CA LYS A 27 29.93 -21.33 -5.57
C LYS A 27 29.49 -22.72 -5.14
N TYR A 28 29.42 -22.97 -3.84
CA TYR A 28 28.96 -24.24 -3.29
C TYR A 28 27.48 -24.49 -3.62
N LEU A 29 26.63 -23.48 -3.45
CA LEU A 29 25.20 -23.60 -3.75
C LEU A 29 24.94 -23.78 -5.25
N THR A 30 25.64 -23.03 -6.11
CA THR A 30 25.49 -23.14 -7.58
C THR A 30 26.05 -24.45 -8.14
N SER A 31 27.04 -25.08 -7.50
CA SER A 31 27.56 -26.37 -7.96
C SER A 31 26.63 -27.54 -7.63
N HIS A 32 25.81 -27.42 -6.57
CA HIS A 32 24.90 -28.48 -6.13
C HIS A 32 23.47 -28.33 -6.66
N GLN A 33 23.04 -27.12 -7.06
CA GLN A 33 21.72 -26.88 -7.64
C GLN A 33 21.72 -25.83 -8.76
N GLN A 34 20.82 -26.02 -9.74
CA GLN A 34 20.58 -25.07 -10.84
C GLN A 34 19.37 -24.15 -10.60
N HIS A 35 19.04 -23.85 -9.35
CA HIS A 35 17.93 -22.95 -9.03
C HIS A 35 18.42 -21.51 -8.92
N VAL A 36 17.62 -20.57 -9.41
CA VAL A 36 17.88 -19.15 -9.22
C VAL A 36 17.58 -18.82 -7.77
N MET A 37 18.54 -18.19 -7.09
CA MET A 37 18.43 -17.81 -5.69
C MET A 37 18.97 -16.41 -5.50
N GLU A 38 18.38 -15.68 -4.56
CA GLU A 38 18.85 -14.37 -4.14
C GLU A 38 19.50 -14.49 -2.76
N LEU A 39 20.76 -14.06 -2.66
CA LEU A 39 21.50 -13.99 -1.40
C LEU A 39 21.60 -12.54 -0.96
N THR A 40 21.00 -12.21 0.19
CA THR A 40 21.15 -10.91 0.84
C THR A 40 22.06 -11.02 2.05
N VAL A 41 23.16 -10.27 2.05
CA VAL A 41 24.15 -10.27 3.13
C VAL A 41 23.85 -9.09 4.07
N LEU A 42 23.54 -9.37 5.34
CA LEU A 42 23.21 -8.36 6.34
C LEU A 42 24.34 -8.24 7.38
N ASN A 43 25.43 -7.53 7.05
CA ASN A 43 26.64 -7.45 7.87
C ASN A 43 26.37 -6.96 9.30
N ASN A 44 25.56 -5.90 9.45
CA ASN A 44 25.23 -5.32 10.76
C ASN A 44 24.38 -6.25 11.62
N PHE A 45 23.60 -7.13 10.99
CA PHE A 45 22.70 -8.06 11.68
C PHE A 45 23.26 -9.48 11.79
N LYS A 46 24.51 -9.68 11.33
CA LYS A 46 25.25 -10.94 11.36
C LYS A 46 24.41 -12.14 10.89
N ARG A 47 23.79 -11.98 9.72
CA ARG A 47 22.97 -13.02 9.09
C ARG A 47 22.96 -12.90 7.57
N PHE A 48 22.75 -14.02 6.88
CA PHE A 48 22.39 -14.03 5.47
C PHE A 48 20.93 -14.40 5.29
N LEU A 49 20.30 -13.85 4.27
CA LEU A 49 18.99 -14.27 3.79
C LEU A 49 19.19 -14.96 2.44
N ILE A 50 18.74 -16.19 2.33
CA ILE A 50 18.73 -16.93 1.06
C ILE A 50 17.27 -17.08 0.66
N ARG A 51 16.88 -16.43 -0.43
CA ARG A 51 15.54 -16.48 -0.97
C ARG A 51 15.52 -17.38 -2.20
N CYS A 52 14.59 -18.32 -2.19
CA CYS A 52 14.34 -19.29 -3.24
C CYS A 52 12.96 -19.05 -3.87
N ASP A 53 12.72 -19.69 -5.02
CA ASP A 53 11.42 -19.60 -5.71
C ASP A 53 10.30 -20.32 -4.95
N SER A 54 10.63 -21.41 -4.24
CA SER A 54 9.66 -22.25 -3.53
C SER A 54 10.17 -22.72 -2.18
N SER A 55 9.25 -23.14 -1.30
CA SER A 55 9.56 -23.71 0.01
C SER A 55 10.21 -25.11 -0.10
N THR A 56 9.94 -25.86 -1.17
CA THR A 56 10.58 -27.15 -1.45
C THR A 56 12.06 -26.94 -1.79
N THR A 57 12.39 -26.01 -2.69
CA THR A 57 13.78 -25.64 -3.01
C THR A 57 14.50 -25.13 -1.77
N ALA A 58 13.87 -24.29 -0.94
CA ALA A 58 14.47 -23.83 0.31
C ALA A 58 14.75 -24.99 1.29
N SER A 59 13.90 -26.01 1.33
CA SER A 59 14.11 -27.19 2.17
C SER A 59 15.28 -28.04 1.69
N GLU A 60 15.41 -28.21 0.37
CA GLU A 60 16.55 -28.91 -0.25
C GLU A 60 17.87 -28.16 0.02
N ILE A 61 17.89 -26.84 -0.22
CA ILE A 61 19.07 -26.00 0.04
C ILE A 61 19.46 -26.04 1.52
N LYS A 62 18.48 -26.00 2.43
CA LYS A 62 18.74 -26.15 3.87
C LYS A 62 19.45 -27.48 4.17
N GLN A 63 18.97 -28.59 3.62
CA GLN A 63 19.61 -29.89 3.80
C GLN A 63 21.02 -29.94 3.21
N ILE A 64 21.24 -29.32 2.05
CA ILE A 64 22.55 -29.27 1.40
C ILE A 64 23.57 -28.53 2.27
N ILE A 65 23.20 -27.36 2.82
CA ILE A 65 24.10 -26.58 3.67
C ILE A 65 24.36 -27.33 5.00
N GLU A 66 23.33 -27.90 5.62
CA GLU A 66 23.46 -28.66 6.88
C GLU A 66 24.34 -29.92 6.72
N ASN A 67 24.33 -30.55 5.54
CA ASN A 67 25.15 -31.73 5.27
C ASN A 67 26.55 -31.39 4.73
N SER A 68 26.86 -30.10 4.54
CA SER A 68 28.14 -29.69 4.00
C SER A 68 29.24 -29.76 5.07
N PRO A 69 30.46 -30.24 4.73
CA PRO A 69 31.56 -30.27 5.70
C PRO A 69 32.06 -28.87 6.07
N ASP A 70 31.98 -27.91 5.14
CA ASP A 70 32.55 -26.57 5.30
C ASP A 70 31.57 -25.57 5.95
N PHE A 71 30.26 -25.85 5.92
CA PHE A 71 29.22 -24.94 6.43
C PHE A 71 28.29 -25.58 7.49
N ASN A 72 28.67 -26.73 8.05
CA ASN A 72 27.90 -27.44 9.08
C ASN A 72 27.64 -26.58 10.34
N ASP A 73 28.53 -25.65 10.64
CA ASP A 73 28.41 -24.79 11.83
C ASP A 73 27.29 -23.74 11.70
N PHE A 74 26.68 -23.58 10.52
CA PHE A 74 25.65 -22.58 10.29
C PHE A 74 24.33 -22.97 10.93
N ASN A 75 23.70 -22.00 11.60
CA ASN A 75 22.34 -22.18 12.10
C ASN A 75 21.34 -21.62 11.10
N ILE A 76 20.56 -22.52 10.48
CA ILE A 76 19.64 -22.23 9.39
C ILE A 76 18.20 -22.38 9.87
N THR A 77 17.41 -21.32 9.70
CA THR A 77 15.99 -21.30 10.07
C THR A 77 15.15 -20.72 8.94
N TYR A 78 13.88 -21.10 8.86
CA TYR A 78 12.93 -20.49 7.92
C TYR A 78 12.52 -19.09 8.37
N SER A 79 12.12 -18.25 7.40
CA SER A 79 11.44 -16.98 7.68
C SER A 79 10.08 -17.21 8.36
N LEU A 80 9.43 -16.13 8.83
CA LEU A 80 8.09 -16.25 9.43
C LEU A 80 7.00 -16.55 8.39
N LYS A 81 7.14 -16.02 7.18
CA LYS A 81 6.19 -16.15 6.07
C LYS A 81 6.94 -16.20 4.75
N ASP A 82 6.29 -16.76 3.73
CA ASP A 82 6.80 -16.70 2.36
C ASP A 82 6.94 -15.26 1.90
N ASN A 83 8.09 -14.97 1.30
CA ASN A 83 8.41 -13.68 0.73
C ASN A 83 7.92 -13.68 -0.72
N LYS A 84 6.76 -13.08 -0.95
CA LYS A 84 6.16 -12.99 -2.29
C LYS A 84 6.97 -12.04 -3.16
N ILE A 85 7.11 -12.39 -4.44
CA ILE A 85 7.69 -11.50 -5.43
C ILE A 85 6.73 -10.35 -5.66
N GLY A 86 7.17 -9.14 -5.32
CA GLY A 86 6.55 -7.90 -5.73
C GLY A 86 5.79 -7.17 -4.62
N PRO A 87 5.63 -5.85 -4.78
CA PRO A 87 4.76 -5.06 -3.91
C PRO A 87 3.35 -5.64 -3.96
N GLN A 88 2.84 -6.06 -2.80
CA GLN A 88 1.41 -6.29 -2.65
C GLN A 88 0.76 -4.91 -2.56
N PHE A 89 0.47 -4.33 -3.71
CA PHE A 89 -0.28 -3.08 -3.78
C PHE A 89 -1.66 -3.32 -3.16
N LEU A 90 -2.19 -2.29 -2.50
CA LEU A 90 -3.59 -2.26 -2.15
C LEU A 90 -4.37 -2.29 -3.46
N GLU A 91 -5.15 -3.34 -3.67
CA GLU A 91 -6.06 -3.42 -4.79
C GLU A 91 -7.12 -2.31 -4.62
N ILE A 92 -7.37 -1.56 -5.69
CA ILE A 92 -8.48 -0.62 -5.69
C ILE A 92 -9.75 -1.47 -5.62
N PRO A 93 -10.68 -1.22 -4.68
CA PRO A 93 -11.96 -1.91 -4.67
C PRO A 93 -12.60 -1.82 -6.06
N LYS A 94 -13.07 -2.95 -6.59
CA LYS A 94 -13.60 -3.05 -7.97
C LYS A 94 -14.68 -1.99 -8.27
N ASP A 95 -15.44 -1.63 -7.25
CA ASP A 95 -16.52 -0.64 -7.29
C ASP A 95 -16.02 0.80 -7.51
N LEU A 96 -14.74 1.07 -7.21
CA LEU A 96 -14.06 2.36 -7.40
C LEU A 96 -13.24 2.42 -8.70
N GLU A 97 -12.94 1.27 -9.34
CA GLU A 97 -12.24 1.24 -10.62
C GLU A 97 -13.03 1.93 -11.74
N MET A 98 -14.37 1.94 -11.62
CA MET A 98 -15.29 2.62 -12.55
C MET A 98 -15.61 4.06 -12.14
N LYS A 99 -15.40 4.44 -10.87
CA LYS A 99 -15.56 5.82 -10.37
C LYS A 99 -14.25 6.60 -10.44
N ARG A 100 -13.45 6.34 -11.47
CA ARG A 100 -12.37 7.23 -11.87
C ARG A 100 -13.04 8.46 -12.47
N PHE A 101 -13.39 9.44 -11.64
CA PHE A 101 -13.55 10.79 -12.13
C PHE A 101 -12.18 11.19 -12.69
N LEU A 102 -11.99 10.91 -13.98
CA LEU A 102 -11.03 11.62 -14.81
C LEU A 102 -11.56 13.05 -14.84
N ILE A 103 -11.24 13.81 -13.79
CA ILE A 103 -11.21 15.25 -13.89
C ILE A 103 -10.08 15.48 -14.88
N SER A 104 -10.44 15.65 -16.16
CA SER A 104 -9.49 16.11 -17.16
C SER A 104 -8.79 17.33 -16.57
N PRO A 105 -7.49 17.53 -16.83
CA PRO A 105 -6.87 18.81 -16.56
C PRO A 105 -7.82 19.92 -17.06
N PRO A 106 -8.00 21.02 -16.32
CA PRO A 106 -8.80 22.12 -16.80
C PRO A 106 -8.36 22.46 -18.23
N GLY A 107 -9.31 22.72 -19.12
CA GLY A 107 -8.99 23.11 -20.48
C GLY A 107 -8.00 24.27 -20.48
N SER A 108 -7.08 24.29 -21.44
CA SER A 108 -6.13 25.40 -21.58
C SER A 108 -6.87 26.73 -21.50
N PRO A 109 -6.29 27.77 -20.84
CA PRO A 109 -6.94 29.07 -20.74
C PRO A 109 -7.29 29.62 -22.13
N HIS A 110 -8.38 30.38 -22.22
CA HIS A 110 -8.81 31.02 -23.47
C HIS A 110 -7.69 31.89 -24.07
N ALA A 111 -7.63 32.01 -25.40
CA ALA A 111 -6.56 32.74 -26.09
C ALA A 111 -6.43 34.23 -25.70
N GLU A 112 -7.48 34.81 -25.13
CA GLU A 112 -7.52 36.20 -24.64
C GLU A 112 -6.95 36.36 -23.21
N TRP A 113 -6.47 35.27 -22.59
CA TRP A 113 -5.89 35.27 -21.24
C TRP A 113 -4.46 35.84 -21.28
N ASP A 114 -4.34 37.17 -21.33
CA ASP A 114 -3.10 37.97 -21.37
C ASP A 114 -2.59 38.36 -19.96
N ASN A 115 -2.86 37.49 -18.97
CA ASN A 115 -2.62 37.77 -17.56
C ASN A 115 -1.50 36.91 -16.95
N TRP A 116 -0.56 36.39 -17.76
CA TRP A 116 0.53 35.53 -17.27
C TRP A 116 1.45 36.24 -16.26
N ASP A 117 1.54 37.57 -16.38
CA ASP A 117 2.32 38.44 -15.51
C ASP A 117 1.50 39.01 -14.34
N LYS A 118 0.19 38.73 -14.27
CA LYS A 118 -0.62 39.14 -13.13
C LYS A 118 -0.35 38.19 -11.97
N VAL A 119 0.28 38.72 -10.94
CA VAL A 119 0.35 38.07 -9.63
C VAL A 119 -1.08 37.85 -9.16
N GLU A 120 -1.40 36.60 -8.83
CA GLU A 120 -2.70 36.21 -8.26
C GLU A 120 -3.03 37.14 -7.08
N GLU A 121 -4.26 37.63 -7.03
CA GLU A 121 -4.71 38.41 -5.87
C GLU A 121 -4.55 37.53 -4.63
N GLY A 122 -3.98 38.10 -3.56
CA GLY A 122 -3.82 37.38 -2.30
C GLY A 122 -5.16 36.83 -1.80
N PRO A 123 -5.15 35.84 -0.90
CA PRO A 123 -6.38 35.26 -0.37
C PRO A 123 -7.31 36.36 0.11
N ASN A 124 -8.57 36.32 -0.34
CA ASN A 124 -9.58 37.30 0.01
C ASN A 124 -9.63 37.42 1.55
N GLU A 125 -9.32 38.60 2.10
CA GLU A 125 -9.26 38.83 3.55
C GLU A 125 -10.62 38.68 4.24
N GLN A 126 -11.70 38.56 3.45
CA GLN A 126 -13.00 38.17 3.95
C GLN A 126 -12.93 36.75 4.50
N ASN A 127 -13.18 36.62 5.80
CA ASN A 127 -13.23 35.35 6.51
C ASN A 127 -14.36 34.48 5.94
N ILE A 128 -14.02 33.70 4.91
CA ILE A 128 -14.92 32.78 4.20
C ILE A 128 -15.58 31.83 5.21
N HIS A 129 -14.87 31.52 6.29
CA HIS A 129 -15.36 30.68 7.37
C HIS A 129 -16.56 31.30 8.07
N ASP A 130 -16.53 32.60 8.39
CA ASP A 130 -17.62 33.29 9.07
C ASP A 130 -18.84 33.42 8.16
N TYR A 131 -18.63 33.73 6.87
CA TYR A 131 -19.72 33.80 5.89
C TYR A 131 -20.41 32.44 5.68
N LEU A 132 -19.64 31.36 5.63
CA LEU A 132 -20.19 30.00 5.50
C LEU A 132 -20.95 29.57 6.76
N TRP A 133 -20.43 29.89 7.95
CA TRP A 133 -21.11 29.61 9.21
C TRP A 133 -22.38 30.44 9.41
N GLU A 134 -22.37 31.71 9.03
CA GLU A 134 -23.55 32.57 9.05
C GLU A 134 -24.64 32.02 8.12
N LYS A 135 -24.24 31.57 6.92
CA LYS A 135 -25.19 31.00 5.96
C LYS A 135 -25.71 29.63 6.39
N LEU A 136 -24.88 28.82 7.04
CA LEU A 136 -25.27 27.51 7.59
C LEU A 136 -26.19 27.65 8.80
N GLY A 137 -25.94 28.63 9.68
CA GLY A 137 -26.81 28.94 10.82
C GLY A 137 -28.15 29.54 10.41
N LYS A 138 -28.20 30.30 9.32
CA LYS A 138 -29.48 30.77 8.75
C LYS A 138 -30.35 29.63 8.19
N LEU A 139 -29.74 28.52 7.75
CA LEU A 139 -30.51 27.34 7.35
C LEU A 139 -31.16 26.60 8.53
N SER A 140 -30.62 26.74 9.75
CA SER A 140 -31.23 26.12 10.95
C SER A 140 -32.30 26.99 11.60
N ASP A 141 -32.27 28.30 11.38
CA ASP A 141 -33.20 29.23 12.02
C ASP A 141 -34.48 29.46 11.19
N ASP A 142 -34.45 29.23 9.86
CA ASP A 142 -35.64 29.29 9.01
C ASP A 142 -36.63 28.12 9.24
N GLU A 143 -36.28 27.10 10.05
CA GLU A 143 -37.19 26.00 10.43
C GLU A 143 -37.98 26.28 11.72
N HIS A 144 -37.85 27.47 12.33
CA HIS A 144 -38.44 27.77 13.65
C HIS A 144 -39.29 29.04 13.78
N GLU A 145 -39.81 29.60 12.69
CA GLU A 145 -40.89 30.60 12.76
C GLU A 145 -42.01 30.24 11.79
N GLU A 146 -42.93 29.38 12.23
CA GLU A 146 -44.38 29.44 11.93
C GLU A 146 -45.08 28.28 12.64
N ALA A 147 -45.36 28.45 13.93
CA ALA A 147 -46.30 27.63 14.67
C ALA A 147 -47.34 28.53 15.34
N GLU A 148 -48.44 28.81 14.64
CA GLU A 148 -49.76 29.08 15.22
C GLU A 148 -50.85 28.75 14.17
N GLU A 149 -51.41 27.54 14.32
CA GLU A 149 -52.82 27.08 14.16
C GLU A 149 -53.66 27.71 13.01
N ASP A 150 -54.32 27.00 12.08
CA ASP A 150 -55.19 25.83 12.27
C ASP A 150 -55.74 25.27 10.93
N ASN A 151 -55.88 23.94 10.84
CA ASN A 151 -56.85 23.16 10.04
C ASN A 151 -56.98 23.30 8.49
N GLN A 152 -56.26 22.44 7.74
CA GLN A 152 -56.86 21.46 6.81
C GLN A 152 -55.80 20.50 6.21
N GLN A 153 -56.10 19.20 6.28
CA GLN A 153 -55.26 18.11 5.82
C GLN A 153 -54.96 18.20 4.32
N ASN A 154 -53.68 18.40 3.98
CA ASN A 154 -53.12 18.01 2.70
C ASN A 154 -51.71 17.45 2.95
N GLU A 155 -51.58 16.12 2.92
CA GLU A 155 -50.29 15.43 3.00
C GLU A 155 -49.46 15.72 1.74
N ILE A 156 -48.53 16.67 1.81
CA ILE A 156 -47.44 16.76 0.84
C ILE A 156 -46.35 15.80 1.32
N LYS A 157 -46.31 14.60 0.73
CA LYS A 157 -45.20 13.66 0.89
C LYS A 157 -43.93 14.28 0.33
N ILE A 158 -43.04 14.74 1.20
CA ILE A 158 -41.68 15.14 0.82
C ILE A 158 -40.93 13.87 0.41
N GLN A 159 -40.84 13.62 -0.89
CA GLN A 159 -40.00 12.56 -1.44
C GLN A 159 -38.53 12.97 -1.30
N VAL A 160 -37.82 12.29 -0.40
CA VAL A 160 -36.36 12.26 -0.44
C VAL A 160 -35.93 11.60 -1.76
N PRO A 161 -34.96 12.18 -2.50
CA PRO A 161 -34.49 11.58 -3.74
C PRO A 161 -33.76 10.26 -3.44
N THR A 162 -34.46 9.16 -3.68
CA THR A 162 -33.88 7.82 -3.64
C THR A 162 -33.07 7.60 -4.92
N ILE A 163 -31.76 7.50 -4.78
CA ILE A 163 -30.87 7.13 -5.89
C ILE A 163 -30.99 5.62 -6.08
N VAL A 164 -31.70 5.20 -7.13
CA VAL A 164 -31.73 3.81 -7.58
C VAL A 164 -30.59 3.61 -8.58
N LEU A 165 -29.69 2.67 -8.29
CA LEU A 165 -28.67 2.24 -9.24
C LEU A 165 -29.26 1.08 -10.05
N ASP A 166 -29.47 1.29 -11.35
CA ASP A 166 -29.93 0.23 -12.25
C ASP A 166 -28.83 -0.83 -12.40
N PRO A 167 -29.15 -2.12 -12.15
CA PRO A 167 -28.24 -3.20 -12.48
C PRO A 167 -28.32 -3.47 -13.99
N SER A 168 -27.24 -3.12 -14.71
CA SER A 168 -26.95 -3.71 -16.02
C SER A 168 -26.10 -4.96 -15.85
#